data_AF-A0A4U0R9B5-F1
#
_entry.id   AF-A0A4U0R9B5-F1
#
_cell.length_a   1.000
_cell.length_b   1.000
_cell.length_c   1.000
_cell.angle_alpha   90.00
_cell.angle_beta   90.00
_cell.angle_gamma   90.00
#
_symmetry.space_group_name_H-M   'P 1'
#
loop_
_entity.id
_entity.type
_entity.pdbx_description
1 polymer ?
#
loop_
_entity_poly.entity_id
_entity_poly.type
_entity_poly.pdbx_seq_one_letter_code
_entity_poly.pdbx_strand_id
1 'polypeptide(L)'
;MTLEKALCTTLESLLAGQQVRIPIAGQEILDVFMLLSRSRSWHHHGPNPISWEAIEAWADDNRRLIPTHQAAIIMAMDGVWLHHTARRMAEQAQDMPRIGLPCASGSYRMH
;
A
#
# COMPACT_ATOMS: atom_id res chain seq x y z
N MET A 1 10.30 -9.83 20.85
CA MET A 1 10.01 -9.23 19.54
C MET A 1 9.17 -10.24 18.77
N THR A 2 7.93 -9.88 18.41
CA THR A 2 7.02 -10.81 17.70
C THR A 2 7.33 -10.80 16.20
N LEU A 3 6.98 -11.88 15.49
CA LEU A 3 7.22 -12.01 14.04
C LEU A 3 6.55 -10.88 13.25
N GLU A 4 5.31 -10.53 13.62
CA GLU A 4 4.56 -9.41 13.04
C GLU A 4 5.37 -8.10 13.07
N LYS A 5 5.87 -7.70 14.25
CA LYS A 5 6.65 -6.47 14.39
C LYS A 5 7.94 -6.50 13.57
N ALA A 6 8.62 -7.65 13.55
CA ALA A 6 9.83 -7.80 12.74
C ALA A 6 9.54 -7.63 11.24
N LEU A 7 8.43 -8.16 10.75
CA LEU A 7 8.00 -8.01 9.36
C LEU A 7 7.55 -6.59 9.04
N CYS A 8 6.78 -5.94 9.91
CA CYS A 8 6.38 -4.54 9.72
C CYS A 8 7.59 -3.60 9.65
N THR A 9 8.55 -3.73 10.59
CA THR A 9 9.79 -2.94 10.56
C THR A 9 10.64 -3.24 9.31
N THR A 10 10.67 -4.50 8.88
CA THR A 10 11.36 -4.90 7.64
C THR A 10 10.71 -4.23 6.43
N LEU A 11 9.38 -4.22 6.36
CA LEU A 11 8.61 -3.57 5.28
C LEU A 11 8.84 -2.06 5.25
N GLU A 12 8.80 -1.38 6.40
CA GLU A 12 9.10 0.06 6.49
C GLU A 12 10.50 0.37 5.94
N SER A 13 11.49 -0.44 6.32
CA SER A 13 12.87 -0.28 5.88
C SER A 13 13.02 -0.56 4.38
N LEU A 14 12.33 -1.57 3.83
CA LEU A 14 12.27 -1.83 2.39
C LEU A 14 11.63 -0.67 1.62
N LEU A 15 10.54 -0.09 2.14
CA LEU A 15 9.87 1.07 1.55
C LEU A 15 10.73 2.34 1.58
N ALA A 16 11.61 2.46 2.59
CA ALA A 16 12.63 3.50 2.66
C ALA A 16 13.83 3.26 1.71
N GLY A 17 13.83 2.16 0.94
CA GLY A 17 14.93 1.79 0.03
C GLY A 17 16.16 1.24 0.74
N GLN A 18 16.04 0.84 2.02
CA GLN A 18 17.13 0.22 2.76
C GLN A 18 17.25 -1.27 2.42
N GLN A 19 18.47 -1.79 2.46
CA GLN A 19 18.70 -3.22 2.30
C GLN A 19 18.47 -3.93 3.64
N VAL A 20 17.44 -4.76 3.72
CA VAL A 20 17.00 -5.41 4.97
C VAL A 20 17.11 -6.91 4.86
N ARG A 21 17.48 -7.56 5.96
CA ARG A 21 17.46 -9.02 6.06
C ARG A 21 16.08 -9.51 6.47
N ILE A 22 15.36 -10.10 5.53
CA ILE A 22 14.04 -10.67 5.77
C ILE A 22 14.18 -11.92 6.67
N PRO A 23 13.39 -12.05 7.75
CA PRO A 23 13.38 -13.27 8.55
C PRO A 23 12.85 -14.43 7.72
N ILE A 24 13.57 -15.57 7.70
CA ILE A 24 13.20 -16.77 6.93
C ILE A 24 11.77 -17.22 7.23
N ALA A 25 11.37 -17.20 8.52
CA ALA A 25 10.03 -17.58 8.95
C ALA A 25 8.91 -16.65 8.45
N GLY A 26 9.25 -15.45 7.98
CA GLY A 26 8.30 -14.46 7.46
C GLY A 26 8.43 -14.21 5.96
N GLN A 27 9.32 -14.93 5.27
CA GLN A 27 9.55 -14.73 3.84
C GLN A 27 8.32 -15.07 3.01
N GLU A 28 7.67 -16.20 3.32
CA GLU A 28 6.42 -16.60 2.66
C GLU A 28 5.32 -15.55 2.84
N ILE A 29 5.14 -15.03 4.06
CA ILE A 29 4.12 -14.01 4.36
C ILE A 29 4.38 -12.73 3.55
N LEU A 30 5.64 -12.31 3.48
CA LEU A 30 6.04 -11.15 2.70
C LEU A 30 5.82 -11.36 1.19
N ASP A 31 6.13 -12.55 0.68
CA ASP A 31 5.92 -12.89 -0.74
C ASP A 31 4.43 -12.86 -1.10
N VAL A 32 3.56 -13.42 -0.26
CA VAL A 32 2.10 -13.36 -0.43
C VAL A 32 1.61 -11.91 -0.40
N PHE A 33 2.09 -11.12 0.55
CA PHE A 33 1.77 -9.69 0.61
C PHE A 33 2.19 -8.95 -0.67
N MET A 34 3.40 -9.20 -1.19
CA MET A 34 3.86 -8.57 -2.43
C MET A 34 3.02 -8.95 -3.64
N LEU A 35 2.58 -10.22 -3.73
CA LEU A 35 1.68 -10.70 -4.78
C LEU A 35 0.31 -10.00 -4.69
N LEU A 36 -0.29 -9.96 -3.49
CA LEU A 36 -1.58 -9.30 -3.25
C LEU A 36 -1.53 -7.79 -3.50
N SER A 37 -0.45 -7.14 -3.06
CA SER A 37 -0.24 -5.70 -3.25
C SER A 37 -0.11 -5.35 -4.73
N ARG A 38 0.49 -6.24 -5.54
CA ARG A 38 0.55 -6.08 -7.00
C ARG A 38 -0.82 -6.25 -7.67
N SER A 39 -1.66 -7.15 -7.18
CA SER A 39 -3.01 -7.37 -7.72
C SER A 39 -4.06 -6.39 -7.21
N ARG A 40 -3.68 -5.42 -6.36
CA ARG A 40 -4.64 -4.47 -5.77
C ARG A 40 -5.29 -3.58 -6.82
N SER A 41 -6.55 -3.25 -6.58
CA SER A 41 -7.25 -2.21 -7.33
C SER A 41 -6.84 -0.81 -6.86
N TRP A 42 -6.82 0.13 -7.79
CA TRP A 42 -6.54 1.55 -7.55
C TRP A 42 -7.79 2.38 -7.83
N HIS A 43 -8.15 3.28 -6.92
CA HIS A 43 -9.27 4.20 -7.06
C HIS A 43 -8.77 5.64 -7.21
N HIS A 44 -9.67 6.56 -7.56
CA HIS A 44 -9.36 7.99 -7.72
C HIS A 44 -8.81 8.65 -6.44
N HIS A 45 -9.21 8.12 -5.27
CA HIS A 45 -8.73 8.56 -3.95
C HIS A 45 -7.51 7.80 -3.44
N GLY A 46 -6.97 6.87 -4.24
CA GLY A 46 -5.78 6.11 -3.90
C GLY A 46 -5.99 4.61 -3.85
N PRO A 47 -5.02 3.89 -3.25
CA PRO A 47 -4.89 2.46 -3.40
C PRO A 47 -5.83 1.71 -2.43
N ASN A 48 -6.59 0.69 -2.90
CA ASN A 48 -7.57 -0.04 -2.08
C ASN A 48 -6.89 -0.91 -1.01
N PRO A 49 -7.31 -0.92 0.27
CA PRO A 49 -6.83 -1.90 1.25
C PRO A 49 -7.03 -3.35 0.80
N ILE A 50 -6.14 -4.23 1.25
CA ILE A 50 -6.29 -5.68 1.08
C ILE A 50 -7.39 -6.15 2.04
N SER A 51 -8.48 -6.71 1.49
CA SER A 51 -9.57 -7.29 2.28
C SER A 51 -9.30 -8.74 2.65
N TRP A 52 -9.99 -9.22 3.69
CA TRP A 52 -10.01 -10.66 4.04
C TRP A 52 -10.44 -11.53 2.86
N GLU A 53 -11.42 -11.07 2.08
CA GLU A 53 -11.91 -11.74 0.88
C GLU A 53 -10.82 -11.89 -0.19
N ALA A 54 -9.96 -10.87 -0.37
CA ALA A 54 -8.84 -10.96 -1.31
C ALA A 54 -7.79 -11.99 -0.86
N ILE A 55 -7.54 -12.08 0.45
CA ILE A 55 -6.65 -13.09 1.03
C ILE A 55 -7.24 -14.49 0.84
N GLU A 56 -8.54 -14.65 1.09
CA GLU A 56 -9.26 -15.92 0.92
C GLU A 56 -9.32 -16.34 -0.55
N ALA A 57 -9.63 -15.42 -1.46
CA ALA A 57 -9.64 -15.69 -2.91
C ALA A 57 -8.26 -16.12 -3.42
N TRP A 58 -7.19 -15.46 -2.95
CA TRP A 58 -5.82 -15.87 -3.28
C TRP A 58 -5.48 -17.25 -2.70
N ALA A 59 -5.88 -17.51 -1.46
CA ALA A 59 -5.67 -18.79 -0.78
C ALA A 59 -6.36 -19.94 -1.53
N ASP A 60 -7.60 -19.73 -1.97
CA ASP A 60 -8.37 -20.68 -2.76
C ASP A 60 -7.75 -20.95 -4.14
N ASP A 61 -7.41 -19.89 -4.88
CA ASP A 61 -6.78 -19.98 -6.21
C ASP A 61 -5.43 -20.73 -6.16
N ASN A 62 -4.63 -20.46 -5.11
CA ASN A 62 -3.33 -21.09 -4.91
C ASN A 62 -3.42 -22.44 -4.19
N ARG A 63 -4.62 -22.87 -3.77
CA ARG A 63 -4.85 -24.09 -2.98
C ARG A 63 -4.00 -24.14 -1.70
N ARG A 64 -3.80 -22.98 -1.06
CA ARG A 64 -3.02 -22.84 0.17
C ARG A 64 -3.94 -22.46 1.32
N LEU A 65 -3.71 -23.08 2.47
CA LEU A 65 -4.37 -22.64 3.70
C LEU A 65 -3.54 -21.50 4.32
N ILE A 66 -4.12 -20.31 4.43
CA ILE A 66 -3.54 -19.22 5.22
C ILE A 66 -4.18 -19.25 6.61
N PRO A 67 -3.43 -19.60 7.67
CA PRO A 67 -3.92 -19.49 9.04
C PRO A 67 -4.30 -18.04 9.37
N THR A 68 -5.34 -17.85 10.19
CA THR A 68 -5.84 -16.52 10.59
C THR A 68 -4.75 -15.62 11.16
N HIS A 69 -3.76 -16.17 11.87
CA HIS A 69 -2.65 -15.39 12.40
C HIS A 69 -1.74 -14.83 11.30
N GLN A 70 -1.52 -15.57 10.20
CA GLN A 70 -0.74 -15.07 9.06
C GLN A 70 -1.52 -14.00 8.30
N ALA A 71 -2.82 -14.21 8.08
CA ALA A 71 -3.69 -13.22 7.46
C ALA A 71 -3.73 -11.91 8.27
N ALA A 72 -3.76 -11.99 9.60
CA ALA A 72 -3.66 -10.82 10.47
C ALA A 72 -2.33 -10.06 10.29
N ILE A 73 -1.22 -10.78 10.13
CA ILE A 73 0.10 -10.17 9.85
C ILE A 73 0.09 -9.48 8.48
N ILE A 74 -0.49 -10.10 7.45
CA ILE A 74 -0.62 -9.51 6.10
C ILE A 74 -1.42 -8.21 6.18
N MET A 75 -2.52 -8.18 6.93
CA MET A 75 -3.30 -6.94 7.12
C MET A 75 -2.53 -5.87 7.90
N ALA A 76 -1.75 -6.25 8.92
CA ALA A 76 -0.92 -5.30 9.64
C ALA A 76 0.14 -4.66 8.71
N MET A 77 0.74 -5.47 7.84
CA MET A 77 1.68 -5.03 6.81
C MET A 77 1.01 -4.10 5.78
N ASP A 78 -0.22 -4.40 5.36
CA ASP A 78 -0.99 -3.52 4.45
C ASP A 78 -1.27 -2.15 5.08
N GLY A 79 -1.59 -2.10 6.37
CA GLY A 79 -1.78 -0.84 7.10
C GLY A 79 -0.53 0.05 7.08
N VAL A 80 0.66 -0.55 7.29
CA VAL A 80 1.95 0.16 7.20
C VAL A 80 2.20 0.68 5.78
N TRP A 81 1.94 -0.15 4.78
CA TRP A 81 2.12 0.22 3.37
C TRP A 81 1.16 1.34 2.94
N LEU A 82 -0.10 1.28 3.36
CA LEU A 82 -1.12 2.30 3.11
C LEU A 82 -0.74 3.64 3.73
N HIS A 83 -0.28 3.62 4.98
CA HIS A 83 0.17 4.83 5.66
C HIS A 83 1.39 5.45 4.95
N HIS A 84 2.36 4.62 4.54
CA HIS A 84 3.53 5.08 3.80
C HIS A 84 3.16 5.68 2.44
N THR A 85 2.28 5.01 1.67
CA THR A 85 1.85 5.49 0.36
C THR A 85 0.98 6.75 0.43
N ALA A 86 0.06 6.84 1.39
CA ALA A 86 -0.72 8.06 1.64
C ALA A 86 0.20 9.26 1.95
N ARG A 87 1.23 9.05 2.78
CA ARG A 87 2.23 10.09 3.06
C ARG A 87 2.98 10.52 1.81
N ARG A 88 3.47 9.57 0.99
CA ARG A 88 4.18 9.91 -0.26
C ARG A 88 3.29 10.62 -1.27
N MET A 89 2.01 10.25 -1.38
CA MET A 89 1.05 10.96 -2.24
C MET A 89 0.80 12.39 -1.75
N ALA A 90 0.70 12.60 -0.44
CA ALA A 90 0.56 13.94 0.14
C ALA A 90 1.80 14.81 -0.12
N GLU A 91 3.00 14.24 0.02
CA GLU A 91 4.27 14.92 -0.30
C GLU A 91 4.35 15.31 -1.79
N GLN A 92 3.97 14.40 -2.70
CA GLN A 92 3.93 14.67 -4.14
C GLN A 92 2.92 15.77 -4.51
N ALA A 93 1.76 15.80 -3.85
CA ALA A 93 0.76 16.85 -4.06
C ALA A 93 1.26 18.23 -3.59
N GLN A 94 2.18 18.28 -2.62
CA GLN A 94 2.80 19.51 -2.14
C GLN A 94 3.95 19.98 -3.04
N ASP A 95 4.71 19.06 -3.64
CA ASP A 95 5.83 19.35 -4.54
C ASP A 95 5.38 19.72 -5.96
N MET A 96 4.12 19.44 -6.33
CA MET A 96 3.53 19.95 -7.56
C MET A 96 3.54 21.50 -7.52
N PRO A 97 4.30 22.20 -8.40
CA PRO A 97 4.24 23.64 -8.43
C PRO A 97 2.80 24.01 -8.74
N ARG A 98 2.21 24.90 -7.92
CA ARG A 98 0.94 25.55 -8.24
C ARG A 98 1.20 26.44 -9.46
N ILE A 99 1.21 25.84 -10.65
CA ILE A 99 1.16 26.57 -11.91
C ILE A 99 -0.18 27.29 -11.83
N GLY A 100 -0.12 28.58 -11.51
CA GLY A 100 -1.30 29.41 -11.31
C GLY A 100 -2.21 29.23 -12.51
N LEU A 101 -3.42 28.74 -12.27
CA LEU A 101 -4.50 28.93 -13.23
C LEU A 101 -4.54 30.43 -13.52
N PRO A 102 -4.37 30.89 -14.76
CA PRO A 102 -4.72 32.26 -15.08
C PRO A 102 -6.22 32.39 -14.82
N CYS A 103 -6.56 33.25 -13.85
CA CYS A 103 -7.89 33.84 -13.73
C CYS A 103 -8.25 34.47 -15.06
N ALA A 104 -8.91 33.73 -15.95
CA ALA A 104 -9.59 34.31 -17.09
C ALA A 104 -11.00 34.70 -16.65
N SER A 105 -11.10 35.86 -15.99
CA SER A 105 -12.34 36.63 -15.88
C SER A 105 -12.70 37.13 -17.29
N GLY A 106 -13.32 36.27 -18.08
CA GLY A 106 -13.93 36.62 -19.36
C GLY A 106 -15.33 37.19 -19.14
N SER A 107 -15.41 38.49 -18.83
CA SER A 107 -16.65 39.26 -18.92
C SER A 107 -17.16 39.23 -20.36
N TYR A 108 -18.17 38.39 -20.64
CA TYR A 108 -18.97 38.55 -21.85
C TYR A 108 -19.98 39.68 -21.63
N ARG A 109 -19.64 40.86 -22.16
CA ARG A 109 -20.54 42.00 -22.38
C ARG A 109 -20.33 42.50 -23.81
N MET A 110 -21.41 43.00 -24.41
CA MET A 110 -21.56 43.65 -25.72
C MET A 110 -21.87 42.63 -26.84
N HIS A 111 -22.90 42.77 -27.69
CA HIS A 111 -23.75 43.91 -28.04
C HIS A 111 -25.19 43.44 -28.32
#